data_AF-A0A2A2SHW5-F1
#
_entry.id   AF-A0A2A2SHW5-F1
#
_cell.length_a   1.000
_cell.length_b   1.000
_cell.length_c   1.000
_cell.angle_alpha   90.00
_cell.angle_beta   90.00
_cell.angle_gamma   90.00
#
_symmetry.space_group_name_H-M   'P 1'
#
loop_
_entity.id
_entity.type
_entity.pdbx_description
1 polymer ?
#
loop_
_entity_poly.entity_id
_entity_poly.type
_entity_poly.pdbx_seq_one_letter_code
_entity_poly.pdbx_strand_id
1 'polypeptide(L)' 'MRKYAVLIDDGELIASSPGVEFPDMERAVASTVRAALAIVSDQEMTPGCRSLRCEVQDRGTRELRRLSVTVAVSIDQ' A
#
# COMPACT_ATOMS: atom_id res chain seq x y z
N MET A 1 -13.50 12.15 11.25
CA MET A 1 -12.71 11.18 10.47
C MET A 1 -12.95 11.43 8.99
N ARG A 2 -12.00 11.07 8.11
CA ARG A 2 -12.07 11.27 6.65
C ARG A 2 -12.07 9.92 5.95
N LYS A 3 -12.70 9.84 4.78
CA LYS A 3 -12.79 8.61 3.98
C LYS A 3 -11.71 8.59 2.91
N TYR A 4 -10.92 7.53 2.88
CA TYR A 4 -9.86 7.33 1.91
C TYR A 4 -10.14 6.12 1.04
N ALA A 5 -9.98 6.28 -0.27
CA ALA A 5 -9.89 5.15 -1.20
C ALA A 5 -8.42 4.72 -1.31
N VAL A 6 -8.17 3.42 -1.33
CA VAL A 6 -6.83 2.84 -1.39
C VAL A 6 -6.73 1.88 -2.57
N LEU A 7 -5.63 1.98 -3.31
CA LEU A 7 -5.27 1.10 -4.41
C LEU A 7 -3.87 0.53 -4.15
N ILE A 8 -3.68 -0.78 -4.36
CA ILE A 8 -2.39 -1.48 -4.28
C ILE A 8 -2.25 -2.38 -5.51
N ASP A 9 -1.14 -2.24 -6.22
CA ASP A 9 -0.91 -2.78 -7.57
C ASP A 9 0.57 -3.18 -7.75
N ASP A 10 0.89 -4.31 -8.39
CA ASP A 10 2.24 -4.70 -8.81
C ASP A 10 2.47 -4.70 -10.33
N GLY A 11 1.53 -4.15 -11.09
CA GLY A 11 1.38 -4.34 -12.54
C GLY A 11 0.04 -5.00 -12.86
N GLU A 12 -0.52 -5.74 -11.89
CA GLU A 12 -1.90 -6.18 -11.85
C GLU A 12 -2.58 -5.71 -10.55
N LEU A 13 -3.87 -5.37 -10.62
CA LEU A 13 -4.62 -4.87 -9.47
C LEU A 13 -4.69 -5.93 -8.35
N ILE A 14 -3.96 -5.73 -7.25
CA ILE A 14 -3.92 -6.68 -6.13
C ILE A 14 -5.05 -6.40 -5.14
N ALA A 15 -5.23 -5.14 -4.76
CA ALA A 15 -6.23 -4.76 -3.78
C ALA A 15 -6.76 -3.35 -4.04
N SER A 16 -8.08 -3.20 -3.86
CA SER A 16 -8.76 -1.91 -3.88
C SER A 16 -9.74 -1.84 -2.73
N SER A 17 -9.64 -0.79 -1.92
CA SER A 17 -10.57 -0.53 -0.81
C SER A 17 -11.37 0.73 -1.10
N PRO A 18 -12.71 0.63 -1.23
CA PRO A 18 -13.54 1.73 -1.69
C PRO A 18 -13.85 2.78 -0.62
N GLY A 19 -13.23 2.77 0.56
CA GLY A 19 -13.47 3.80 1.57
C GLY A 19 -13.21 3.32 2.98
N VAL A 20 -11.97 3.46 3.45
CA VAL A 20 -11.59 3.23 4.84
C VAL A 20 -11.51 4.58 5.56
N GLU A 21 -11.96 4.61 6.82
CA GLU A 21 -11.93 5.82 7.61
C GLU A 21 -10.60 5.96 8.36
N PHE A 22 -9.95 7.11 8.17
CA PHE A 22 -8.75 7.49 8.90
C PHE A 22 -8.87 8.92 9.42
N PRO A 23 -8.16 9.29 10.50
CA PRO A 23 -8.18 10.65 11.03
C PRO A 23 -7.52 11.65 10.06
N ASP A 24 -6.52 11.21 9.31
CA ASP A 24 -5.71 12.01 8.39
C ASP A 24 -5.05 11.14 7.31
N MET A 25 -4.42 11.81 6.33
CA MET A 25 -3.80 11.18 5.17
C MET A 25 -2.58 10.34 5.54
N GLU A 26 -1.80 10.76 6.54
CA GLU A 26 -0.58 10.04 6.94
C GLU A 26 -0.93 8.69 7.54
N ARG A 27 -1.99 8.63 8.36
CA ARG A 27 -2.53 7.38 8.89
C ARG A 27 -3.07 6.46 7.80
N ALA A 28 -3.75 7.02 6.79
CA ALA A 28 -4.23 6.27 5.64
C ALA A 28 -3.07 5.67 4.82
N VAL A 29 -2.02 6.46 4.58
CA VAL A 29 -0.78 6.00 3.92
C VAL A 29 -0.09 4.91 4.74
N ALA A 30 0.12 5.11 6.04
CA ALA A 30 0.76 4.12 6.91
C ALA A 30 -0.03 2.81 6.97
N SER A 31 -1.37 2.88 6.96
CA SER A 31 -2.21 1.68 6.85
C SER A 31 -2.05 0.98 5.50
N THR A 32 -1.97 1.74 4.42
CA THR A 32 -1.76 1.22 3.07
C THR A 32 -0.40 0.53 2.94
N VAL A 33 0.67 1.12 3.49
CA VAL A 33 2.01 0.50 3.54
C VAL A 33 1.98 -0.83 4.30
N ARG A 34 1.28 -0.88 5.45
CA ARG A 34 1.15 -2.14 6.22
C ARG A 34 0.40 -3.21 5.44
N ALA A 35 -0.67 -2.85 4.73
CA ALA A 35 -1.40 -3.79 3.87
C ALA A 35 -0.53 -4.29 2.70
N ALA A 36 0.20 -3.39 2.04
CA ALA A 36 1.14 -3.71 0.98
C ALA A 36 2.25 -4.67 1.48
N LEU A 37 2.82 -4.40 2.66
CA LEU A 37 3.83 -5.28 3.26
C LEU A 37 3.26 -6.68 3.57
N ALA A 38 2.04 -6.76 4.10
CA ALA A 38 1.39 -8.03 4.38
C ALA A 38 1.16 -8.85 3.10
N ILE A 39 0.72 -8.21 2.01
CA ILE A 39 0.57 -8.84 0.70
C ILE A 39 1.90 -9.43 0.21
N VAL A 40 2.99 -8.65 0.27
CA VAL A 40 4.30 -9.13 -0.16
C VAL A 40 4.80 -10.27 0.72
N SER A 41 4.48 -10.24 2.01
CA SER A 41 4.95 -11.24 2.98
C SER A 41 4.19 -12.56 2.92
N ASP A 42 2.95 -12.55 2.45
CA ASP A 42 2.13 -13.76 2.28
C ASP A 42 2.56 -14.60 1.07
N GLN A 43 3.23 -13.96 0.10
CA GLN A 43 3.82 -14.64 -1.04
C GLN A 43 5.19 -15.20 -0.65
N GLU A 44 5.51 -16.43 -1.06
CA GLU A 44 6.79 -17.07 -0.71
C GLU A 44 7.96 -16.11 -0.96
N MET A 45 8.61 -15.69 0.13
CA MET A 45 9.68 -14.70 0.07
C MET A 45 10.94 -15.33 -0.53
N THR A 46 11.05 -15.33 -1.85
CA THR A 46 12.30 -15.62 -2.54
C THR A 46 13.26 -14.44 -2.37
N PRO A 47 14.58 -14.70 -2.22
CA PRO A 47 15.58 -13.63 -2.22
C PRO A 47 15.42 -12.75 -3.46
N GLY A 48 15.39 -11.44 -3.25
CA GLY A 48 15.09 -10.50 -4.31
C GLY A 48 14.42 -9.23 -3.80
N CYS A 49 13.96 -8.42 -4.74
CA CYS A 49 13.32 -7.13 -4.49
C CYS A 49 11.94 -7.13 -5.15
N ARG A 50 10.92 -6.80 -4.37
CA ARG A 50 9.55 -6.64 -4.87
C ARG A 50 9.05 -5.24 -4.57
N SER A 51 8.39 -4.63 -5.55
CA SER A 51 7.83 -3.29 -5.42
C SER A 51 6.34 -3.29 -5.71
N LEU A 52 5.55 -2.69 -4.82
CA LEU A 52 4.13 -2.42 -5.00
C LEU A 52 3.92 -0.92 -5.18
N ARG A 53 3.09 -0.53 -6.14
CA ARG A 53 2.57 0.83 -6.28
C ARG A 53 1.30 0.96 -5.47
N CYS A 54 1.23 1.99 -4.64
CA CYS A 54 0.06 2.27 -3.83
C CYS A 54 -0.44 3.68 -4.09
N GLU A 55 -1.76 3.84 -4.12
CA GLU A 55 -2.43 5.13 -4.19
C GLU A 55 -3.42 5.29 -3.04
N VAL A 56 -3.44 6.47 -2.43
CA VAL A 56 -4.37 6.83 -1.36
C VAL A 56 -5.04 8.15 -1.72
N GLN A 57 -6.36 8.14 -1.81
CA GLN A 57 -7.15 9.30 -2.20
C GLN A 57 -8.15 9.69 -1.11
N ASP A 58 -8.08 10.94 -0.62
CA ASP A 58 -9.10 11.53 0.23
C ASP A 58 -10.36 11.80 -0.61
N ARG A 59 -11.51 11.22 -0.23
CA ARG A 59 -12.76 11.40 -0.99
C ARG A 59 -13.42 12.76 -0.79
N GLY A 60 -13.14 13.43 0.33
CA GLY A 60 -13.71 14.75 0.61
C GLY A 60 -12.98 15.84 -0.16
N THR A 61 -11.65 15.79 -0.17
CA THR A 61 -10.80 16.83 -0.78
C THR A 61 -10.28 16.47 -2.17
N ARG A 62 -10.40 15.19 -2.57
CA ARG A 62 -9.76 14.59 -3.76
C ARG A 62 -8.23 14.65 -3.73
N GLU A 63 -7.61 14.94 -2.59
CA GLU A 63 -6.15 14.86 -2.42
C GLU A 63 -5.69 13.42 -2.71
N LEU A 64 -4.69 13.26 -3.58
CA LEU A 64 -4.14 11.98 -3.97
C LEU A 64 -2.67 11.90 -3.58
N ARG A 65 -2.30 10.82 -2.90
CA ARG A 65 -0.91 10.46 -2.63
C ARG A 65 -0.56 9.14 -3.28
N ARG A 66 0.53 9.13 -4.04
CA ARG A 66 1.10 7.94 -4.65
C ARG A 66 2.42 7.61 -3.96
N LEU A 67 2.64 6.35 -3.68
CA LEU A 67 3.89 5.86 -3.11
C LEU A 67 4.23 4.48 -3.67
N SER A 68 5.52 4.16 -3.65
CA SER A 68 6.02 2.83 -3.97
C SER A 68 6.52 2.18 -2.67
N VAL A 69 6.05 0.97 -2.38
CA VAL A 69 6.51 0.15 -1.26
C VAL A 69 7.43 -0.91 -1.82
N THR A 70 8.71 -0.84 -1.47
CA THR A 70 9.72 -1.80 -1.92
C THR A 70 10.16 -2.64 -0.73
N VAL A 71 10.08 -3.96 -0.89
CA VAL A 71 10.52 -4.95 0.10
C VAL A 71 11.67 -5.73 -0.53
N ALA A 72 12.82 -5.74 0.13
CA ALA A 72 13.99 -6.49 -0.28
C ALA A 72 14.26 -7.60 0.74
N VAL A 73 14.46 -8.81 0.25
CA VAL A 73 14.80 -9.99 1.05
C VAL A 73 16.17 -10.48 0.59
N SER A 74 17.12 -10.52 1.53
CA SER A 74 18.47 -11.06 1.32
C SER A 74 18.71 -12.23 2.27
N ILE A 75 19.54 -13.17 1.85
CA ILE A 75 20.05 -14.23 2.72
C ILE A 75 21.49 -13.83 3.07
N ASP A 76 21.74 -13.61 4.35
CA ASP A 76 23.11 -13.51 4.85
C ASP A 76 23.73 -14.92 4.88
N GLN A 77 24.88 -15.09 4.22
CA GLN A 77 25.67 -16.33 4.23
C GLN A 77 26.84 -16.20 5.21
#